data_AF-U7VA66-F1
#
_entry.id   AF-U7VA66-F1
#
_cell.length_a   1.000
_cell.length_b   1.000
_cell.length_c   1.000
_cell.angle_alpha   90.00
_cell.angle_beta   90.00
_cell.angle_gamma   90.00
#
_symmetry.space_group_name_H-M   'P 1'
#
loop_
_entity.id
_entity.type
_entity.pdbx_description
1 polymer ?
#
loop_
_entity_poly.entity_id
_entity_poly.type
_entity_poly.pdbx_seq_one_letter_code
_entity_poly.pdbx_strand_id
1 'polypeptide(L)'
;MWKYLFLVFVLIGCSNSEVVKTTKNLETKNEKYLLLKGANLYSLGKKSEALEIYEEILKINSKNSVALREKAIIEGQLGNIVQAEKDLNRALALNPKDNLTLKNLGYLNFEKRDYGKSSKYLKSVSKDFMNDQDYFILGYIEFLNGNYLNSLKYYEYVEDDEIFNNSLFFDSYLNNLKRVDSLKKDSYLKIENKIKYNKVNTIKLSNFYSLSLDKDDYSERVLKNYLTYNDIDKEVVEKLINIYYKNGDKVKEKEALNLIFN
;
A
#
# COMPACT_ATOMS: atom_id res chain seq x y z
N MET A 1 -20.41 13.72 23.47
CA MET A 1 -21.00 14.71 24.40
C MET A 1 -19.86 15.41 25.12
N TRP A 2 -19.37 16.54 24.61
CA TRP A 2 -18.67 17.53 25.43
C TRP A 2 -18.98 18.93 24.91
N LYS A 3 -19.55 19.70 25.84
CA LYS A 3 -20.22 20.99 25.71
C LYS A 3 -19.32 22.00 26.42
N TYR A 4 -19.02 23.11 25.73
CA TYR A 4 -18.73 24.48 26.20
C TYR A 4 -17.77 24.75 27.36
N LEU A 5 -16.79 25.64 27.11
CA LEU A 5 -16.45 26.90 27.82
C LEU A 5 -15.10 27.39 27.23
N PHE A 6 -14.87 28.64 26.84
CA PHE A 6 -15.13 29.91 27.51
C PHE A 6 -15.38 31.05 26.49
N LEU A 7 -16.23 32.00 26.90
CA LEU A 7 -16.47 33.31 26.30
C LEU A 7 -15.82 34.40 27.18
N VAL A 8 -15.69 35.63 26.63
CA VAL A 8 -15.52 36.99 27.26
C VAL A 8 -14.16 37.66 26.96
N PHE A 9 -14.00 38.93 26.51
CA PHE A 9 -14.85 40.01 25.94
C PHE A 9 -13.91 41.15 25.39
N VAL A 10 -14.28 41.84 24.28
CA VAL A 10 -14.24 43.33 24.02
C VAL A 10 -12.90 44.11 23.89
N LEU A 11 -12.66 45.19 23.08
CA LEU A 11 -13.38 46.05 22.10
C LEU A 11 -12.37 46.70 21.09
N ILE A 12 -12.89 47.03 19.90
CA ILE A 12 -12.67 48.15 18.93
C ILE A 12 -11.25 48.68 18.65
N GLY A 13 -10.90 48.71 17.35
CA GLY A 13 -9.92 49.66 16.80
C GLY A 13 -9.97 49.75 15.26
N CYS A 14 -10.81 50.63 14.71
CA CYS A 14 -10.88 50.89 13.28
C CYS A 14 -9.51 51.28 12.67
N SER A 15 -9.03 50.49 11.72
CA SER A 15 -8.34 50.96 10.51
C SER A 15 -8.26 49.81 9.49
N ASN A 16 -8.24 50.14 8.20
CA ASN A 16 -8.41 49.27 7.01
C ASN A 16 -7.41 48.09 6.83
N SER A 17 -6.80 47.57 7.90
CA SER A 17 -6.12 46.27 7.92
C SER A 17 -6.98 45.14 8.51
N GLU A 18 -8.00 45.47 9.30
CA GLU A 18 -8.90 44.47 9.90
C GLU A 18 -9.85 43.86 8.87
N VAL A 19 -10.35 44.61 7.89
CA VAL A 19 -11.27 44.09 6.87
C VAL A 19 -10.59 43.05 5.98
N VAL A 20 -9.34 43.28 5.57
CA VAL A 20 -8.56 42.28 4.80
C VAL A 20 -8.22 41.07 5.65
N LYS A 21 -7.91 41.26 6.94
CA LYS A 21 -7.67 40.14 7.87
C LYS A 21 -8.95 39.37 8.17
N THR A 22 -10.09 40.02 8.35
CA THR A 22 -11.39 39.37 8.63
C THR A 22 -11.98 38.73 7.39
N THR A 23 -11.91 39.35 6.22
CA THR A 23 -12.29 38.71 4.94
C THR A 23 -11.43 37.50 4.65
N LYS A 24 -10.10 37.62 4.71
CA LYS A 24 -9.20 36.46 4.58
C LYS A 24 -9.52 35.38 5.62
N ASN A 25 -9.79 35.74 6.87
CA ASN A 25 -10.09 34.77 7.93
C ASN A 25 -11.48 34.11 7.76
N LEU A 26 -12.47 34.85 7.24
CA LEU A 26 -13.80 34.33 6.89
C LEU A 26 -13.72 33.43 5.64
N GLU A 27 -12.99 33.84 4.61
CA GLU A 27 -12.67 33.01 3.44
C GLU A 27 -11.95 31.73 3.86
N THR A 28 -10.94 31.83 4.73
CA THR A 28 -10.21 30.66 5.25
C THR A 28 -11.12 29.76 6.10
N LYS A 29 -12.05 30.32 6.88
CA LYS A 29 -13.03 29.57 7.67
C LYS A 29 -14.05 28.88 6.78
N ASN A 30 -14.52 29.56 5.73
CA ASN A 30 -15.43 29.01 4.73
C ASN A 30 -14.75 27.91 3.91
N GLU A 31 -13.52 28.13 3.45
CA GLU A 31 -12.70 27.12 2.75
C GLU A 31 -12.49 25.87 3.61
N LYS A 32 -12.13 26.02 4.89
CA LYS A 32 -11.99 24.87 5.80
C LYS A 32 -13.29 24.10 5.97
N TYR A 33 -14.41 24.80 6.10
CA TYR A 33 -15.73 24.18 6.17
C TYR A 33 -16.06 23.41 4.89
N LEU A 34 -15.84 24.02 3.72
CA LEU A 34 -16.08 23.38 2.43
C LEU A 34 -15.15 22.17 2.23
N LEU A 35 -13.87 22.25 2.62
CA LEU A 35 -12.94 21.12 2.58
C LEU A 35 -13.45 19.94 3.42
N LEU A 36 -13.91 20.20 4.64
CA LEU A 36 -14.51 19.18 5.51
C LEU A 36 -15.80 18.60 4.92
N LYS A 37 -16.65 19.44 4.33
CA LYS A 37 -17.89 19.02 3.66
C LYS A 37 -17.58 18.11 2.47
N GLY A 38 -16.65 18.51 1.60
CA GLY A 38 -16.22 17.71 0.45
C GLY A 38 -15.64 16.37 0.89
N ALA A 39 -14.77 16.37 1.91
CA ALA A 39 -14.18 15.14 2.44
C ALA A 39 -15.24 14.20 3.04
N ASN A 40 -16.24 14.75 3.75
CA ASN A 40 -17.35 13.97 4.29
C ASN A 40 -18.20 13.34 3.17
N LEU A 41 -18.59 14.12 2.16
CA LEU A 41 -19.33 13.62 0.99
C LEU A 41 -18.56 12.50 0.28
N TYR A 42 -17.25 12.69 0.08
CA TYR A 42 -16.40 11.67 -0.51
C TYR A 42 -16.36 10.39 0.35
N SER A 43 -16.24 10.51 1.68
CA SER A 43 -16.27 9.36 2.59
C SER A 43 -17.60 8.59 2.58
N LEU A 44 -18.70 9.28 2.24
CA LEU A 44 -20.02 8.68 2.06
C LEU A 44 -20.23 8.08 0.65
N GLY A 45 -19.20 8.08 -0.20
CA GLY A 45 -19.27 7.59 -1.58
C GLY A 45 -19.93 8.57 -2.56
N LYS A 46 -20.32 9.77 -2.13
CA LYS A 46 -20.97 10.81 -2.95
C LYS A 46 -19.93 11.59 -3.75
N LYS A 47 -19.24 10.91 -4.67
CA LYS A 47 -18.10 11.46 -5.43
C LYS A 47 -18.45 12.71 -6.24
N SER A 48 -19.59 12.72 -6.93
CA SER A 48 -20.02 13.87 -7.74
C SER A 48 -20.30 15.10 -6.87
N GLU A 49 -21.03 14.94 -5.76
CA GLU A 49 -21.31 16.03 -4.81
C GLU A 49 -20.00 16.57 -4.20
N ALA A 50 -19.05 15.69 -3.85
CA ALA A 50 -17.75 16.11 -3.35
C ALA A 50 -16.94 16.91 -4.39
N LEU A 51 -16.99 16.50 -5.67
CA LEU A 51 -16.34 17.19 -6.77
C LEU A 51 -16.88 18.63 -6.92
N GLU A 52 -18.20 18.81 -6.88
CA GLU A 52 -18.85 20.12 -6.91
C GLU A 52 -18.36 21.04 -5.78
N ILE A 53 -18.21 20.51 -4.56
CA ILE A 53 -17.68 21.27 -3.42
C ILE A 53 -16.21 21.67 -3.64
N TYR A 54 -15.37 20.77 -4.16
CA TYR A 54 -13.98 21.13 -4.46
C TYR A 54 -13.87 22.15 -5.59
N GLU A 55 -14.74 22.08 -6.60
CA GLU A 55 -14.84 23.11 -7.64
C GLU A 55 -15.30 24.47 -7.10
N GLU A 56 -16.23 24.48 -6.14
CA GLU A 56 -16.65 25.70 -5.44
C GLU A 56 -15.46 26.35 -4.72
N ILE A 57 -14.66 25.57 -3.98
CA ILE A 57 -13.45 26.06 -3.33
C ILE A 57 -12.47 26.64 -4.36
N LEU A 58 -12.31 25.98 -5.51
CA LEU A 58 -11.38 26.44 -6.56
C LEU A 58 -11.88 27.66 -7.34
N LYS A 59 -13.20 27.93 -7.36
CA LYS A 59 -13.77 29.20 -7.87
C LYS A 59 -13.43 30.36 -6.93
N ILE A 60 -13.49 30.13 -5.62
CA ILE A 60 -13.13 31.13 -4.60
C ILE A 60 -11.61 31.33 -4.57
N ASN A 61 -10.86 30.23 -4.58
CA ASN A 61 -9.41 30.20 -4.47
C ASN A 61 -8.82 29.11 -5.39
N SER A 62 -8.46 29.53 -6.61
CA SER A 62 -7.87 28.67 -7.63
C SER A 62 -6.49 28.09 -7.28
N LYS A 63 -5.89 28.54 -6.16
CA LYS A 63 -4.59 28.11 -5.63
C LYS A 63 -4.72 27.30 -4.34
N ASN A 64 -5.92 26.81 -3.99
CA ASN A 64 -6.08 25.89 -2.87
C ASN A 64 -5.52 24.50 -3.26
N SER A 65 -4.31 24.20 -2.79
CA SER A 65 -3.61 22.94 -3.13
C SER A 65 -4.33 21.69 -2.62
N VAL A 66 -5.01 21.79 -1.47
CA VAL A 66 -5.79 20.69 -0.90
C VAL A 66 -6.99 20.37 -1.81
N ALA A 67 -7.77 21.38 -2.20
CA ALA A 67 -8.91 21.17 -3.09
C ALA A 67 -8.48 20.63 -4.47
N LEU A 68 -7.35 21.10 -5.03
CA LEU A 68 -6.77 20.54 -6.26
C LEU A 68 -6.44 19.05 -6.10
N ARG A 69 -5.79 18.68 -4.98
CA ARG A 69 -5.45 17.29 -4.69
C ARG A 69 -6.70 16.42 -4.52
N GLU A 70 -7.65 16.83 -3.70
CA GLU A 70 -8.86 16.03 -3.44
C GLU A 70 -9.72 15.88 -4.70
N LYS A 71 -9.87 16.94 -5.49
CA LYS A 71 -10.50 16.90 -6.82
C LYS A 71 -9.81 15.87 -7.73
N ALA A 72 -8.48 15.92 -7.80
CA ALA A 72 -7.71 15.02 -8.64
C ALA A 72 -7.81 13.55 -8.22
N ILE A 73 -7.91 13.26 -6.91
CA ILE A 73 -8.15 11.89 -6.42
C ILE A 73 -9.47 11.35 -6.98
N ILE A 74 -10.54 12.14 -6.87
CA ILE A 74 -11.86 11.76 -7.37
C ILE A 74 -11.83 11.58 -8.89
N GLU A 75 -11.23 12.52 -9.62
CA GLU A 75 -11.09 12.44 -11.08
C GLU A 75 -10.33 11.19 -11.51
N GLY A 76 -9.23 10.85 -10.82
CA GLY A 76 -8.46 9.65 -11.09
C GLY A 76 -9.29 8.37 -10.93
N GLN A 77 -10.12 8.31 -9.88
CA GLN A 77 -11.05 7.18 -9.66
C GLN A 77 -12.17 7.08 -10.69
N LEU A 78 -12.51 8.20 -11.34
CA LEU A 78 -13.48 8.24 -12.44
C LEU A 78 -12.82 7.96 -13.81
N GLY A 79 -11.51 7.66 -13.83
CA GLY A 79 -10.75 7.38 -15.05
C GLY A 79 -10.16 8.61 -15.74
N ASN A 80 -10.34 9.82 -15.18
CA ASN A 80 -9.81 11.07 -15.72
C ASN A 80 -8.33 11.29 -15.35
N ILE A 81 -7.49 10.29 -15.61
CA ILE A 81 -6.07 10.21 -15.20
C ILE A 81 -5.26 11.44 -15.61
N VAL A 82 -5.44 11.93 -16.84
CA VAL A 82 -4.68 13.08 -17.37
C VAL A 82 -5.00 14.37 -16.60
N GLN A 83 -6.28 14.60 -16.30
CA GLN A 83 -6.70 15.79 -15.55
C GLN A 83 -6.28 15.69 -14.08
N ALA A 84 -6.40 14.50 -13.48
CA ALA A 84 -5.91 14.23 -12.13
C ALA A 84 -4.40 14.52 -12.00
N GLU A 85 -3.59 14.05 -12.95
CA GLU A 85 -2.15 14.32 -12.95
C GLU A 85 -1.85 15.83 -13.04
N LYS A 86 -2.59 16.55 -13.88
CA LYS A 86 -2.43 18.00 -14.05
C LYS A 86 -2.75 18.74 -12.74
N ASP A 87 -3.86 18.42 -12.10
CA ASP A 87 -4.28 19.08 -10.86
C ASP A 87 -3.38 18.68 -9.67
N LEU A 88 -2.89 17.43 -9.60
CA LEU A 88 -1.89 17.02 -8.61
C LEU A 88 -0.55 17.76 -8.81
N ASN A 89 -0.07 17.93 -10.04
CA ASN A 89 1.15 18.69 -10.30
C ASN A 89 0.98 20.17 -9.91
N ARG A 90 -0.20 20.76 -10.14
CA ARG A 90 -0.52 22.11 -9.67
C ARG A 90 -0.55 22.18 -8.14
N ALA A 91 -1.17 21.20 -7.48
CA ALA A 91 -1.18 21.10 -6.02
C ALA A 91 0.24 21.00 -5.45
N LEU A 92 1.10 20.19 -6.07
CA LEU A 92 2.50 20.03 -5.66
C LEU A 92 3.30 21.31 -5.86
N ALA A 93 3.10 22.03 -6.98
CA ALA A 93 3.77 23.32 -7.20
C ALA A 93 3.40 24.37 -6.13
N LEU A 94 2.18 24.32 -5.61
CA LEU A 94 1.69 25.21 -4.54
C LEU A 94 2.15 24.76 -3.15
N ASN A 95 2.27 23.45 -2.91
CA ASN A 95 2.81 22.88 -1.69
C ASN A 95 3.75 21.70 -1.97
N PRO A 96 5.06 21.97 -2.21
CA PRO A 96 6.02 20.96 -2.65
C PRO A 96 6.30 19.83 -1.65
N LYS A 97 5.90 20.00 -0.38
CA LYS A 97 6.13 19.03 0.71
C LYS A 97 4.85 18.32 1.15
N ASP A 98 3.75 18.46 0.40
CA ASP A 98 2.52 17.74 0.71
C ASP A 98 2.68 16.25 0.43
N ASN A 99 2.90 15.46 1.48
CA ASN A 99 3.09 14.01 1.40
C ASN A 99 1.92 13.31 0.70
N LEU A 100 0.68 13.76 0.89
CA LEU A 100 -0.47 13.16 0.23
C LEU A 100 -0.45 13.39 -1.29
N THR A 101 -0.12 14.61 -1.74
CA THR A 101 0.05 14.89 -3.18
C THR A 101 1.20 14.08 -3.77
N LEU A 102 2.35 14.00 -3.07
CA LEU A 102 3.50 13.20 -3.51
C LEU A 102 3.13 11.71 -3.65
N LYS A 103 2.42 11.14 -2.68
CA LYS A 103 1.94 9.75 -2.75
C LYS A 103 1.02 9.52 -3.93
N ASN A 104 0.02 10.38 -4.13
CA ASN A 104 -0.92 10.26 -5.25
C ASN A 104 -0.21 10.35 -6.60
N LEU A 105 0.77 11.25 -6.77
CA LEU A 105 1.60 11.29 -7.97
C LEU A 105 2.47 10.03 -8.11
N GLY A 106 3.02 9.53 -7.00
CA GLY A 106 3.77 8.28 -6.94
C GLY A 106 2.97 7.09 -7.45
N TYR A 107 1.75 6.92 -6.94
CA TYR A 107 0.83 5.84 -7.32
C TYR A 107 0.34 5.99 -8.76
N LEU A 108 -0.05 7.20 -9.17
CA LEU A 108 -0.51 7.46 -10.53
C LEU A 108 0.58 7.13 -11.56
N ASN A 109 1.84 7.48 -11.28
CA ASN A 109 2.95 7.16 -12.16
C ASN A 109 3.33 5.68 -12.11
N PHE A 110 3.08 4.99 -10.99
CA PHE A 110 3.23 3.55 -10.90
C PHE A 110 2.24 2.81 -11.83
N GLU A 111 0.96 3.20 -11.78
CA GLU A 111 -0.10 2.66 -12.66
C GLU A 111 0.21 2.90 -14.15
N LYS A 112 0.75 4.08 -14.48
CA LYS A 112 1.22 4.42 -15.82
C LYS A 112 2.53 3.73 -16.22
N ARG A 113 3.14 2.95 -15.32
CA ARG A 113 4.45 2.31 -15.47
C ARG A 113 5.62 3.30 -15.70
N ASP A 114 5.43 4.56 -15.33
CA ASP A 114 6.52 5.55 -15.22
C ASP A 114 7.21 5.38 -13.86
N TYR A 115 7.95 4.29 -13.71
CA TYR A 115 8.61 3.91 -12.46
C TYR A 115 9.66 4.92 -12.01
N GLY A 116 10.26 5.66 -12.94
CA GLY A 116 11.21 6.73 -12.63
C GLY A 116 10.55 7.88 -11.86
N LYS A 117 9.43 8.41 -12.38
CA LYS A 117 8.67 9.44 -11.66
C LYS A 117 8.04 8.90 -10.38
N SER A 118 7.49 7.68 -10.42
CA SER A 118 6.90 7.05 -9.24
C SER A 118 7.89 6.98 -8.08
N SER A 119 9.09 6.44 -8.33
CA SER A 119 10.16 6.36 -7.33
C SER A 119 10.58 7.74 -6.83
N LYS A 120 10.71 8.72 -7.72
CA LYS A 120 11.09 10.10 -7.35
C LYS A 120 10.08 10.72 -6.39
N TYR A 121 8.79 10.61 -6.67
CA TYR A 121 7.74 11.17 -5.81
C TYR A 121 7.67 10.44 -4.46
N LEU A 122 7.64 9.10 -4.46
CA LEU A 122 7.56 8.32 -3.24
C LEU A 122 8.79 8.49 -2.33
N LYS A 123 10.00 8.59 -2.90
CA LYS A 123 11.22 8.89 -2.12
C LYS A 123 11.24 10.31 -1.54
N SER A 124 10.37 11.20 -2.02
CA SER A 124 10.23 12.56 -1.47
C SER A 124 9.22 12.65 -0.32
N VAL A 125 8.46 11.57 -0.06
CA VAL A 125 7.52 11.48 1.05
C VAL A 125 8.30 11.38 2.36
N SER A 126 7.90 12.14 3.36
CA SER A 126 8.47 12.02 4.71
C SER A 126 8.20 10.62 5.27
N LYS A 127 9.20 10.03 5.95
CA LYS A 127 9.11 8.67 6.50
C LYS A 127 7.88 8.45 7.39
N ASP A 128 7.49 9.45 8.17
CA ASP A 128 6.32 9.40 9.08
C ASP A 128 4.98 9.29 8.33
N PHE A 129 4.97 9.54 7.02
CA PHE A 129 3.77 9.47 6.16
C PHE A 129 3.82 8.29 5.18
N MET A 130 4.91 7.53 5.19
CA MET A 130 5.02 6.31 4.39
C MET A 130 4.18 5.20 5.01
N ASN A 131 3.61 4.35 4.15
CA ASN A 131 2.90 3.15 4.54
C ASN A 131 3.39 1.94 3.72
N ASP A 132 2.85 0.78 4.02
CA ASP A 132 3.16 -0.50 3.41
C ASP A 132 3.04 -0.48 1.88
N GLN A 133 2.04 0.22 1.34
CA GLN A 133 1.86 0.37 -0.10
C GLN A 133 3.01 1.18 -0.74
N ASP A 134 3.46 2.25 -0.10
CA ASP A 134 4.62 3.04 -0.56
C ASP A 134 5.89 2.18 -0.59
N TYR A 135 6.12 1.41 0.47
CA TYR A 135 7.26 0.51 0.59
C TYR A 135 7.20 -0.65 -0.39
N PHE A 136 6.02 -1.23 -0.61
CA PHE A 136 5.82 -2.23 -1.66
C PHE A 136 6.17 -1.67 -3.03
N ILE A 137 5.63 -0.51 -3.40
CA ILE A 137 5.89 0.09 -4.72
C ILE A 137 7.38 0.38 -4.89
N LEU A 138 8.03 1.00 -3.89
CA LEU A 138 9.47 1.26 -3.95
C LEU A 138 10.29 -0.02 -4.05
N GLY A 139 9.96 -1.04 -3.26
CA GLY A 139 10.61 -2.34 -3.32
C GLY A 139 10.43 -3.01 -4.69
N TYR A 140 9.23 -2.96 -5.26
CA TYR A 140 8.95 -3.52 -6.58
C TYR A 140 9.70 -2.79 -7.69
N ILE A 141 9.80 -1.46 -7.63
CA ILE A 141 10.61 -0.68 -8.58
C ILE A 141 12.09 -1.06 -8.47
N GLU A 142 12.64 -1.22 -7.26
CA GLU A 142 14.02 -1.68 -7.09
C GLU A 142 14.23 -3.11 -7.61
N PHE A 143 13.24 -4.00 -7.46
CA PHE A 143 13.25 -5.33 -8.06
C PHE A 143 13.33 -5.28 -9.59
N LEU A 144 12.49 -4.44 -10.22
CA LEU A 144 12.51 -4.23 -11.68
C LEU A 144 13.86 -3.67 -12.18
N ASN A 145 14.51 -2.85 -11.36
CA ASN A 145 15.83 -2.31 -11.66
C ASN A 145 16.98 -3.31 -11.41
N GLY A 146 16.70 -4.51 -10.91
CA GLY A 146 17.71 -5.51 -10.56
C GLY A 146 18.41 -5.27 -9.22
N ASN A 147 17.95 -4.28 -8.43
CA ASN A 147 18.52 -3.91 -7.14
C ASN A 147 17.91 -4.77 -6.01
N TYR A 148 18.11 -6.08 -6.09
CA TYR A 148 17.39 -7.07 -5.26
C TYR A 148 17.57 -6.87 -3.74
N LEU A 149 18.77 -6.50 -3.30
CA LEU A 149 19.04 -6.19 -1.89
C LEU A 149 18.25 -4.96 -1.39
N ASN A 150 18.15 -3.92 -2.21
CA ASN A 150 17.38 -2.73 -1.84
C ASN A 150 15.88 -3.00 -1.88
N SER A 151 15.44 -3.83 -2.83
CA SER A 151 14.05 -4.31 -2.86
C SER A 151 13.66 -5.01 -1.56
N LEU A 152 14.49 -5.94 -1.08
CA LEU A 152 14.24 -6.63 0.20
C LEU A 152 14.21 -5.67 1.39
N LYS A 153 15.11 -4.68 1.45
CA LYS A 153 15.09 -3.65 2.51
C LYS A 153 13.78 -2.88 2.55
N TYR A 154 13.18 -2.58 1.40
CA TYR A 154 11.87 -1.93 1.38
C TYR A 154 10.76 -2.90 1.81
N TYR A 155 10.81 -4.15 1.35
CA TYR A 155 9.84 -5.18 1.73
C TYR A 155 9.87 -5.53 3.22
N GLU A 156 10.96 -5.27 3.94
CA GLU A 156 11.02 -5.43 5.41
C GLU A 156 10.03 -4.53 6.16
N TYR A 157 9.62 -3.39 5.57
CA TYR A 157 8.64 -2.47 6.14
C TYR A 157 7.18 -2.83 5.82
N VAL A 158 6.94 -3.92 5.07
CA VAL A 158 5.58 -4.36 4.72
C VAL A 158 5.09 -5.37 5.75
N GLU A 159 4.23 -4.90 6.64
CA GLU A 159 3.61 -5.66 7.72
C GLU A 159 2.23 -6.18 7.34
N ASP A 160 1.48 -5.43 6.54
CA ASP A 160 0.14 -5.77 6.06
C ASP A 160 0.12 -7.12 5.31
N ASP A 161 -0.74 -8.02 5.80
CA ASP A 161 -0.83 -9.38 5.27
C ASP A 161 -1.51 -9.44 3.90
N GLU A 162 -2.39 -8.49 3.56
CA GLU A 162 -3.03 -8.44 2.25
C GLU A 162 -2.02 -8.06 1.17
N ILE A 163 -1.22 -7.01 1.41
CA ILE A 163 -0.13 -6.60 0.52
C ILE A 163 0.91 -7.71 0.43
N PHE A 164 1.34 -8.29 1.57
CA PHE A 164 2.33 -9.36 1.57
C PHE A 164 1.86 -10.58 0.77
N ASN A 165 0.59 -10.93 0.86
CA ASN A 165 0.03 -12.07 0.17
C ASN A 165 -0.37 -11.78 -1.28
N ASN A 166 -0.30 -10.53 -1.74
CA ASN A 166 -0.52 -10.17 -3.13
C ASN A 166 0.48 -10.90 -4.04
N SER A 167 0.01 -11.45 -5.17
CA SER A 167 0.88 -12.21 -6.08
C SER A 167 2.08 -11.39 -6.57
N LEU A 168 1.88 -10.11 -6.89
CA LEU A 168 2.95 -9.26 -7.39
C LEU A 168 4.05 -9.05 -6.34
N PHE A 169 3.65 -8.79 -5.09
CA PHE A 169 4.58 -8.70 -3.96
C PHE A 169 5.29 -10.03 -3.76
N PHE A 170 4.54 -11.12 -3.60
CA PHE A 170 5.12 -12.39 -3.20
C PHE A 170 6.06 -12.97 -4.27
N ASP A 171 5.70 -12.87 -5.55
CA ASP A 171 6.53 -13.37 -6.65
C ASP A 171 7.83 -12.56 -6.78
N SER A 172 7.76 -11.23 -6.70
CA SER A 172 8.97 -10.38 -6.71
C SER A 172 9.83 -10.61 -5.46
N TYR A 173 9.20 -10.78 -4.30
CA TYR A 173 9.89 -11.12 -3.05
C TYR A 173 10.68 -12.43 -3.17
N LEU A 174 10.08 -13.53 -3.63
CA LEU A 174 10.78 -14.81 -3.85
C LEU A 174 11.92 -14.70 -4.87
N ASN A 175 11.70 -13.95 -5.96
CA ASN A 175 12.75 -13.72 -6.95
C ASN A 175 13.93 -12.93 -6.36
N ASN A 176 13.68 -11.95 -5.49
CA ASN A 176 14.75 -11.29 -4.76
C ASN A 176 15.52 -12.28 -3.89
N LEU A 177 14.84 -13.15 -3.13
CA LEU A 177 15.50 -14.15 -2.28
C LEU A 177 16.40 -15.07 -3.11
N LYS A 178 15.93 -15.48 -4.30
CA LYS A 178 16.73 -16.32 -5.23
C LYS A 178 18.05 -15.67 -5.64
N ARG A 179 18.07 -14.34 -5.76
CA ARG A 179 19.21 -13.58 -6.26
C ARG A 179 20.15 -13.11 -5.16
N VAL A 180 19.72 -13.21 -3.91
CA VAL A 180 20.47 -12.76 -2.73
C VAL A 180 20.89 -13.99 -1.93
N ASP A 181 22.16 -14.36 -2.05
CA ASP A 181 22.75 -15.57 -1.46
C ASP A 181 22.84 -15.55 0.10
N SER A 182 22.38 -14.47 0.73
CA SER A 182 22.75 -14.10 2.11
C SER A 182 21.63 -14.13 3.14
N LEU A 183 20.47 -14.72 2.84
CA LEU A 183 19.37 -14.69 3.82
C LEU A 183 19.61 -15.65 4.97
N LYS A 184 19.50 -15.09 6.19
CA LYS A 184 19.61 -15.85 7.43
C LYS A 184 18.43 -16.81 7.56
N LYS A 185 18.65 -17.94 8.24
CA LYS A 185 17.63 -18.96 8.50
C LYS A 185 16.32 -18.38 9.08
N ASP A 186 16.43 -17.36 9.93
CA ASP A 186 15.30 -16.71 10.59
C ASP A 186 14.35 -15.99 9.62
N SER A 187 14.86 -15.51 8.48
CA SER A 187 14.04 -14.85 7.46
C SER A 187 13.00 -15.81 6.87
N TYR A 188 13.37 -17.07 6.67
CA TYR A 188 12.48 -18.10 6.14
C TYR A 188 11.30 -18.41 7.08
N LEU A 189 11.55 -18.50 8.39
CA LEU A 189 10.49 -18.74 9.38
C LEU A 189 9.50 -17.57 9.45
N LYS A 190 9.96 -16.32 9.32
CA LYS A 190 9.08 -15.15 9.29
C LYS A 190 8.11 -15.22 8.11
N ILE A 191 8.62 -15.56 6.92
CA ILE A 191 7.80 -15.70 5.69
C ILE A 191 6.78 -16.82 5.85
N GLU A 192 7.23 -18.00 6.33
CA GLU A 192 6.35 -19.16 6.53
C GLU A 192 5.19 -18.86 7.48
N ASN A 193 5.44 -18.08 8.55
CA ASN A 193 4.41 -17.68 9.48
C ASN A 193 3.38 -16.71 8.88
N LYS A 194 3.81 -15.79 7.99
CA LYS A 194 2.91 -14.85 7.32
C LYS A 194 1.97 -15.52 6.32
N ILE A 195 2.39 -16.61 5.69
CA ILE A 195 1.61 -17.29 4.64
C ILE A 195 0.83 -18.50 5.13
N LYS A 196 0.88 -18.85 6.42
CA LYS A 196 0.34 -20.12 6.93
C LYS A 196 -1.16 -20.32 6.70
N TYR A 197 -1.92 -19.25 6.45
CA TYR A 197 -3.35 -19.29 6.08
C TYR A 197 -3.59 -19.08 4.58
N ASN A 198 -2.54 -18.84 3.79
CA ASN A 198 -2.61 -18.59 2.36
C ASN A 198 -2.08 -19.79 1.58
N LYS A 199 -3.00 -20.60 1.05
CA LYS A 199 -2.70 -21.80 0.27
C LYS A 199 -1.79 -21.51 -0.93
N VAL A 200 -2.13 -20.49 -1.72
CA VAL A 200 -1.42 -20.16 -2.96
C VAL A 200 0.04 -19.83 -2.67
N ASN A 201 0.29 -18.97 -1.70
CA ASN A 201 1.64 -18.57 -1.32
C ASN A 201 2.39 -19.69 -0.61
N THR A 202 1.70 -20.54 0.16
CA THR A 202 2.27 -21.77 0.75
C THR A 202 2.83 -22.68 -0.33
N ILE A 203 2.04 -22.96 -1.37
CA ILE A 203 2.47 -23.81 -2.50
C ILE A 203 3.62 -23.14 -3.27
N LYS A 204 3.53 -21.83 -3.53
CA LYS A 204 4.61 -21.07 -4.19
C LYS A 204 5.92 -21.13 -3.40
N LEU A 205 5.88 -20.91 -2.08
CA LEU A 205 7.07 -20.97 -1.23
C LEU A 205 7.65 -22.38 -1.16
N SER A 206 6.77 -23.39 -1.06
CA SER A 206 7.18 -24.79 -1.09
C SER A 206 7.93 -25.14 -2.38
N ASN A 207 7.38 -24.77 -3.54
CA ASN A 207 8.03 -24.97 -4.83
C ASN A 207 9.34 -24.19 -4.92
N PHE A 208 9.39 -22.97 -4.39
CA PHE A 208 10.62 -22.18 -4.35
C PHE A 208 11.72 -22.91 -3.57
N TYR A 209 11.40 -23.42 -2.37
CA TYR A 209 12.36 -24.19 -1.57
C TYR A 209 12.85 -25.45 -2.28
N SER A 210 11.94 -26.28 -2.79
CA SER A 210 12.31 -27.54 -3.45
C SER A 210 13.06 -27.30 -4.76
N LEU A 211 12.54 -26.45 -5.64
CA LEU A 211 13.03 -26.34 -7.02
C LEU A 211 14.13 -25.30 -7.21
N SER A 212 14.14 -24.21 -6.43
CA SER A 212 15.15 -23.15 -6.57
C SER A 212 16.30 -23.26 -5.58
N LEU A 213 16.07 -23.84 -4.39
CA LEU A 213 17.09 -23.95 -3.35
C LEU A 213 17.54 -25.38 -3.05
N ASP A 214 16.88 -26.40 -3.64
CA ASP A 214 17.11 -27.82 -3.33
C ASP A 214 16.96 -28.13 -1.82
N LYS A 215 15.93 -27.53 -1.19
CA LYS A 215 15.62 -27.64 0.24
C LYS A 215 14.26 -28.28 0.47
N ASP A 216 14.18 -29.58 0.20
CA ASP A 216 12.94 -30.35 0.36
C ASP A 216 12.46 -30.41 1.82
N ASP A 217 13.37 -30.29 2.80
CA ASP A 217 13.04 -30.19 4.22
C ASP A 217 12.29 -28.88 4.56
N TYR A 218 12.64 -27.77 3.91
CA TYR A 218 11.92 -26.49 4.06
C TYR A 218 10.57 -26.55 3.35
N SER A 219 10.54 -27.19 2.18
CA SER A 219 9.32 -27.44 1.40
C SER A 219 8.32 -28.32 2.16
N GLU A 220 8.77 -29.39 2.80
CA GLU A 220 7.97 -30.23 3.70
C GLU A 220 7.44 -29.42 4.88
N ARG A 221 8.31 -28.64 5.54
CA ARG A 221 7.97 -27.84 6.72
C ARG A 221 6.84 -26.85 6.43
N VAL A 222 6.93 -26.08 5.35
CA VAL A 222 5.91 -25.05 5.04
C VAL A 222 4.55 -25.67 4.73
N LEU A 223 4.50 -26.80 4.01
CA LEU A 223 3.25 -27.49 3.70
C LEU A 223 2.62 -28.09 4.97
N LYS A 224 3.42 -28.70 5.85
CA LYS A 224 2.94 -29.19 7.16
C LYS A 224 2.44 -28.06 8.05
N ASN A 225 3.14 -26.92 8.05
CA ASN A 225 2.71 -25.75 8.82
C ASN A 225 1.32 -25.29 8.37
N TYR A 226 1.08 -25.20 7.06
CA TYR A 226 -0.26 -24.89 6.53
C TYR A 226 -1.31 -25.89 7.02
N LEU A 227 -1.05 -27.21 6.92
CA LEU A 227 -2.00 -28.24 7.36
C LEU A 227 -2.23 -28.28 8.89
N THR A 228 -1.37 -27.63 9.67
CA THR A 228 -1.57 -27.48 11.13
C THR A 228 -2.61 -26.41 11.45
N TYR A 229 -2.75 -25.41 10.59
CA TYR A 229 -3.57 -24.22 10.84
C TYR A 229 -4.84 -24.14 9.99
N ASN A 230 -5.02 -25.07 9.06
CA ASN A 230 -6.15 -25.11 8.13
C ASN A 230 -6.67 -26.55 8.02
N ASP A 231 -7.89 -26.69 7.51
CA ASP A 231 -8.43 -28.00 7.16
C ASP A 231 -7.54 -28.71 6.13
N ILE A 232 -7.61 -30.04 6.13
CA ILE A 232 -6.83 -30.86 5.21
C ILE A 232 -7.15 -30.45 3.77
N ASP A 233 -6.16 -29.89 3.08
CA ASP A 233 -6.27 -29.50 1.68
C ASP A 233 -5.58 -30.54 0.80
N LYS A 234 -6.36 -31.16 -0.09
CA LYS A 234 -5.88 -32.23 -0.98
C LYS A 234 -4.68 -31.82 -1.84
N GLU A 235 -4.68 -30.60 -2.39
CA GLU A 235 -3.60 -30.13 -3.25
C GLU A 235 -2.30 -29.95 -2.46
N VAL A 236 -2.40 -29.44 -1.22
CA VAL A 236 -1.25 -29.30 -0.32
C VAL A 236 -0.68 -30.68 0.07
N VAL A 237 -1.56 -31.64 0.37
CA VAL A 237 -1.12 -33.02 0.68
C VAL A 237 -0.51 -33.71 -0.54
N GLU A 238 -1.04 -33.49 -1.75
CA GLU A 238 -0.43 -33.99 -2.98
C GLU A 238 0.98 -33.44 -3.19
N LYS A 239 1.24 -32.17 -2.86
CA LYS A 239 2.60 -31.62 -2.88
C LYS A 239 3.52 -32.32 -1.88
N LEU A 240 3.05 -32.61 -0.66
CA LEU A 240 3.82 -33.39 0.32
C LEU A 240 4.15 -34.80 -0.19
N ILE A 241 3.16 -35.50 -0.75
CA ILE A 241 3.35 -36.85 -1.33
C ILE A 241 4.43 -36.81 -2.42
N ASN A 242 4.39 -35.83 -3.31
CA ASN A 242 5.40 -35.67 -4.37
C ASN A 242 6.81 -35.49 -3.81
N ILE A 243 6.96 -34.73 -2.71
CA ILE A 243 8.26 -34.55 -2.04
C ILE A 243 8.75 -35.88 -1.44
N TYR A 244 7.88 -36.62 -0.76
CA TYR A 244 8.25 -37.92 -0.18
C TYR A 244 8.59 -38.96 -1.24
N TYR A 245 7.82 -39.01 -2.31
CA TYR A 245 8.10 -39.87 -3.46
C TYR A 245 9.46 -39.54 -4.10
N LYS A 246 9.73 -38.24 -4.36
CA LYS A 246 11.02 -37.75 -4.89
C LYS A 246 12.19 -38.20 -3.98
N ASN A 247 11.99 -38.18 -2.67
CA ASN A 247 13.01 -38.53 -1.68
C ASN A 247 13.06 -40.03 -1.34
N GLY A 248 12.16 -40.85 -1.89
CA GLY A 248 12.08 -42.29 -1.62
C GLY A 248 11.53 -42.66 -0.22
N ASP A 249 10.89 -41.72 0.49
CA ASP A 249 10.34 -41.93 1.83
C ASP A 249 8.93 -42.55 1.76
N LYS A 250 8.90 -43.87 1.52
CA LYS A 250 7.65 -44.64 1.37
C LYS A 250 6.76 -44.62 2.62
N VAL A 251 7.33 -44.40 3.80
CA VAL A 251 6.56 -44.37 5.05
C VAL A 251 5.76 -43.08 5.11
N LYS A 252 6.42 -41.92 4.96
CA LYS A 252 5.73 -40.63 4.95
C LYS A 252 4.78 -40.48 3.77
N GLU A 253 5.13 -41.04 2.61
CA GLU A 253 4.24 -41.08 1.44
C GLU A 253 2.90 -41.76 1.77
N LYS A 254 2.94 -42.96 2.38
CA LYS A 254 1.76 -43.70 2.78
C LYS A 254 0.95 -42.96 3.86
N GLU A 255 1.63 -42.37 4.84
CA GLU A 255 0.98 -41.55 5.87
C GLU A 255 0.24 -40.35 5.27
N ALA A 256 0.86 -39.66 4.31
CA ALA A 256 0.22 -38.53 3.64
C ALA A 256 -0.97 -38.96 2.75
N LEU A 257 -0.87 -40.09 2.04
CA LEU A 257 -2.00 -40.65 1.28
C LEU A 257 -3.21 -40.91 2.18
N ASN A 258 -3.00 -41.40 3.39
CA ASN A 258 -4.07 -41.65 4.35
C ASN A 258 -4.82 -40.38 4.79
N LEU A 259 -4.23 -39.18 4.63
CA LEU A 259 -4.93 -37.92 4.93
C LEU A 259 -5.97 -37.54 3.87
N ILE A 260 -5.85 -38.06 2.64
CA ILE A 260 -6.77 -37.76 1.52
C ILE A 260 -7.87 -38.82 1.40
N PHE A 261 -7.55 -40.08 1.71
CA PHE A 261 -8.41 -41.23 1.41
C PHE A 261 -9.20 -41.79 2.61
N ASN A 262 -9.03 -41.22 3.81
CA ASN A 262 -9.83 -41.54 5.01
C ASN A 262 -10.67 -40.34 5.42
#